data_AF-A0A0D2QQ28-F1
#
_entry.id   AF-A0A0D2QQ28-F1
#
_cell.length_a   1.000
_cell.length_b   1.000
_cell.length_c   1.000
_cell.angle_alpha   90.00
_cell.angle_beta   90.00
_cell.angle_gamma   90.00
#
_symmetry.space_group_name_H-M   'P 1'
#
loop_
_entity.id
_entity.type
_entity.pdbx_description
1 polymer ?
#
loop_
_entity_poly.entity_id
_entity_poly.type
_entity_poly.pdbx_seq_one_letter_code
_entity_poly.pdbx_strand_id
1 'polypeptide(L)'
;MPLVRKGVSRRRTTLAQPQQGGKQTGRSNRGRKRAAEGEVGRPRTRLAAKRLKEENKVQVGVVAPTGGEDREFNQQVISISERGSDIERKELVEVDKRKEGGMGDDSGGLSANRAVGQEEEGNTAPFPERVHFGGSPVYKVERKLGKGGFGQVFVGRRVSGGNERGTGSAAMEVALKFEHRNSKGCNYGPPYEWQVYNALGGSHGVPKVHYKGKQGDYYVMVMDMLGPSLWDVWNSSGQAMSAEMVACIAVESLSILEKMHSKGYVHGDVKPENFLLGQPSTPQEKKLFLVDLGLATKWKDSSSGLHVDYDQRPDMFRGTVRYASAHAHLGRTASRRDDLESLAYTLIFLHRGRLPWQGYQGDNKSFLVCKKKMATSPEMLCCFCPPALKQFLEIVVNMKFDEEPNYSKLISLFEGLLGPNPAIRPINTDGAQKIIYQVGQKRGRLNIDEEDDQPKKKVRLGVPATQWISVYNARLPMKQRYHYNVADARLAQHVEKGIADGLLISCVASCTNLWALIMDAGTGFTSQVYELSPSFLHKEWIMDQWEKNYYISSIAGSNSGNSLVVMSKGTQYTQQSYKVSDSFPFKWINKKWREGFYVTSMTTAGSRWGVVMSRNAGFSDQVSSQLH
;
A
#
# COMPACT_ATOMS: atom_id res chain seq x y z
N MET A 1 16.76 -16.54 -69.69
CA MET A 1 17.28 -17.91 -69.99
C MET A 1 18.24 -18.33 -68.89
N PRO A 2 18.25 -19.58 -68.43
CA PRO A 2 17.11 -20.43 -68.06
C PRO A 2 17.16 -20.91 -66.59
N LEU A 3 15.97 -21.28 -66.10
CA LEU A 3 15.71 -22.21 -64.99
C LEU A 3 16.19 -23.63 -65.35
N VAL A 4 16.74 -24.40 -64.40
CA VAL A 4 16.53 -25.87 -64.36
C VAL A 4 16.66 -26.43 -62.92
N ARG A 5 15.61 -27.12 -62.48
CA ARG A 5 15.53 -28.08 -61.35
C ARG A 5 16.01 -29.47 -61.78
N LYS A 6 16.39 -30.32 -60.81
CA LYS A 6 16.32 -31.82 -60.69
C LYS A 6 17.67 -32.42 -60.28
N GLY A 7 17.81 -33.51 -59.53
CA GLY A 7 16.90 -34.54 -58.98
C GLY A 7 17.45 -35.06 -57.63
N VAL A 8 16.67 -35.65 -56.71
CA VAL A 8 15.93 -36.93 -56.69
C VAL A 8 16.81 -38.19 -56.49
N SER A 9 16.54 -38.88 -55.36
CA SER A 9 16.71 -40.32 -55.07
C SER A 9 18.12 -40.88 -54.87
N ARG A 10 18.37 -41.95 -54.09
CA ARG A 10 17.68 -42.70 -53.00
C ARG A 10 18.62 -43.90 -52.73
N ARG A 11 18.57 -44.40 -51.50
CA ARG A 11 18.97 -45.76 -51.03
C ARG A 11 20.46 -46.06 -50.91
N ARG A 12 20.91 -46.97 -50.04
CA ARG A 12 20.44 -47.63 -48.79
C ARG A 12 21.49 -48.72 -48.57
N THR A 13 22.07 -48.83 -47.37
CA THR A 13 22.62 -50.12 -46.93
C THR A 13 22.43 -50.27 -45.44
N THR A 14 21.80 -51.39 -45.13
CA THR A 14 21.32 -51.91 -43.84
C THR A 14 22.37 -52.80 -43.19
N LEU A 15 22.09 -53.17 -41.92
CA LEU A 15 22.50 -54.35 -41.11
C LEU A 15 23.14 -53.88 -39.79
N ALA A 16 22.89 -54.44 -38.61
CA ALA A 16 21.94 -55.42 -38.07
C ALA A 16 22.06 -55.38 -36.53
N GLN A 17 21.00 -55.74 -35.79
CA GLN A 17 21.06 -56.17 -34.38
C GLN A 17 21.53 -57.65 -34.31
N PRO A 18 21.80 -58.24 -33.11
CA PRO A 18 20.73 -58.89 -32.29
C PRO A 18 20.93 -58.74 -30.74
N GLN A 19 19.84 -58.52 -29.96
CA GLN A 19 19.05 -59.45 -29.10
C GLN A 19 19.70 -59.88 -27.75
N GLN A 20 19.10 -59.52 -26.60
CA GLN A 20 18.12 -60.22 -25.72
C GLN A 20 18.76 -61.04 -24.58
N GLY A 21 18.50 -60.69 -23.31
CA GLY A 21 17.61 -61.44 -22.38
C GLY A 21 18.46 -61.96 -21.20
N GLY A 22 18.05 -62.14 -19.94
CA GLY A 22 16.80 -62.01 -19.20
C GLY A 22 17.06 -62.25 -17.69
N LYS A 23 16.03 -61.95 -16.89
CA LYS A 23 15.70 -62.23 -15.47
C LYS A 23 16.52 -63.24 -14.61
N GLN A 24 16.62 -62.89 -13.30
CA GLN A 24 16.17 -63.60 -12.05
C GLN A 24 17.18 -63.72 -10.88
N THR A 25 16.66 -63.43 -9.66
CA THR A 25 16.96 -63.94 -8.27
C THR A 25 18.39 -63.88 -7.71
N GLY A 26 18.70 -63.53 -6.45
CA GLY A 26 17.97 -63.13 -5.24
C GLY A 26 18.90 -63.18 -3.99
N ARG A 27 18.54 -62.45 -2.91
CA ARG A 27 18.89 -62.62 -1.46
C ARG A 27 20.39 -62.63 -1.03
N SER A 28 20.87 -62.18 0.16
CA SER A 28 20.34 -61.74 1.46
C SER A 28 21.47 -60.97 2.25
N ASN A 29 21.19 -59.89 3.00
CA ASN A 29 20.93 -59.75 4.47
C ASN A 29 22.11 -59.44 5.42
N ARG A 30 22.00 -58.29 6.12
CA ARG A 30 21.97 -58.04 7.59
C ARG A 30 22.31 -56.55 7.85
N GLY A 31 21.61 -55.71 8.62
CA GLY A 31 20.42 -55.81 9.46
C GLY A 31 20.57 -54.92 10.71
N ARG A 32 19.65 -53.98 10.96
CA ARG A 32 19.06 -53.73 12.31
C ARG A 32 17.81 -52.84 12.23
N LYS A 33 16.82 -53.25 13.04
CA LYS A 33 15.40 -52.90 13.09
C LYS A 33 15.08 -51.73 14.05
N ARG A 34 13.94 -51.06 13.82
CA ARG A 34 12.75 -50.88 14.70
C ARG A 34 11.68 -50.08 13.91
N ALA A 35 10.62 -50.71 13.38
CA ALA A 35 9.26 -50.94 13.94
C ALA A 35 8.45 -49.62 14.13
N ALA A 36 7.46 -49.30 13.26
CA ALA A 36 6.03 -49.74 13.24
C ALA A 36 5.18 -48.81 14.14
N GLU A 37 3.97 -48.28 13.86
CA GLU A 37 2.79 -48.52 12.99
C GLU A 37 1.97 -47.18 13.01
N GLY A 38 0.95 -46.88 12.21
CA GLY A 38 0.12 -47.65 11.29
C GLY A 38 -0.86 -46.72 10.53
N GLU A 39 -1.33 -47.21 9.40
CA GLU A 39 -2.13 -46.55 8.37
C GLU A 39 -3.45 -47.32 8.20
N VAL A 40 -4.61 -46.65 8.15
CA VAL A 40 -5.91 -47.15 7.65
C VAL A 40 -6.69 -45.88 7.22
N GLY A 41 -7.35 -45.70 6.08
CA GLY A 41 -7.90 -46.58 5.05
C GLY A 41 -9.28 -46.00 4.69
N ARG A 42 -9.47 -45.50 3.45
CA ARG A 42 -10.76 -44.99 2.94
C ARG A 42 -11.78 -46.13 2.76
N PRO A 43 -13.09 -45.83 2.87
CA PRO A 43 -14.09 -46.53 2.07
C PRO A 43 -14.94 -45.59 1.19
N ARG A 44 -15.27 -46.12 0.00
CA ARG A 44 -16.30 -45.63 -0.93
C ARG A 44 -17.66 -46.23 -0.56
N THR A 45 -18.70 -45.59 -1.08
CA THR A 45 -20.04 -46.10 -1.48
C THR A 45 -21.27 -45.66 -0.68
N ARG A 46 -22.33 -45.61 -1.49
CA ARG A 46 -23.64 -44.97 -1.43
C ARG A 46 -24.64 -46.05 -0.98
N LEU A 47 -25.75 -45.64 -0.37
CA LEU A 47 -26.92 -46.46 0.00
C LEU A 47 -26.80 -47.36 1.25
N ALA A 48 -27.11 -46.76 2.40
CA ALA A 48 -28.08 -47.36 3.31
C ALA A 48 -29.16 -46.30 3.57
N ALA A 49 -30.36 -46.62 3.11
CA ALA A 49 -31.52 -45.75 3.13
C ALA A 49 -32.47 -46.12 4.26
N LYS A 50 -33.30 -45.14 4.62
CA LYS A 50 -34.69 -45.24 5.08
C LYS A 50 -34.99 -45.43 6.58
N ARG A 51 -36.00 -44.63 6.96
CA ARG A 51 -36.81 -44.53 8.20
C ARG A 51 -36.12 -43.67 9.28
N LEU A 52 -36.59 -42.46 9.62
CA LEU A 52 -37.96 -41.93 9.63
C LEU A 52 -38.03 -40.50 9.07
N LYS A 53 -38.94 -40.31 8.12
CA LYS A 53 -39.68 -39.07 7.86
C LYS A 53 -41.12 -39.42 8.20
N GLU A 54 -41.71 -38.69 9.14
CA GLU A 54 -43.16 -38.43 9.27
C GLU A 54 -43.27 -37.38 10.39
N GLU A 55 -43.47 -36.11 10.01
CA GLU A 55 -44.73 -35.36 10.20
C GLU A 55 -44.83 -34.82 11.64
N ASN A 56 -44.88 -33.51 11.91
CA ASN A 56 -45.92 -32.61 11.42
C ASN A 56 -45.51 -31.12 11.50
N LYS A 57 -46.00 -30.35 10.53
CA LYS A 57 -46.28 -28.91 10.65
C LYS A 57 -47.34 -28.70 11.74
N VAL A 58 -47.39 -27.52 12.38
CA VAL A 58 -48.55 -26.60 12.39
C VAL A 58 -48.41 -25.48 13.44
N GLN A 59 -48.68 -24.27 12.94
CA GLN A 59 -49.25 -23.03 13.50
C GLN A 59 -48.79 -22.39 14.82
N VAL A 60 -48.41 -21.12 14.60
CA VAL A 60 -48.60 -19.93 15.43
C VAL A 60 -50.01 -19.86 16.01
N GLY A 61 -50.10 -19.72 17.33
CA GLY A 61 -51.32 -19.37 18.07
C GLY A 61 -51.01 -18.31 19.12
N VAL A 62 -51.74 -17.20 19.06
CA VAL A 62 -51.73 -16.09 20.03
C VAL A 62 -52.71 -16.42 21.16
N VAL A 63 -52.23 -16.51 22.41
CA VAL A 63 -53.05 -16.35 23.63
C VAL A 63 -52.18 -15.82 24.78
N ALA A 64 -52.67 -14.83 25.51
CA ALA A 64 -52.25 -14.41 26.85
C ALA A 64 -53.47 -14.54 27.80
N PRO A 65 -53.36 -14.28 29.12
CA PRO A 65 -52.35 -14.68 30.12
C PRO A 65 -53.01 -15.47 31.29
N THR A 66 -52.24 -16.15 32.14
CA THR A 66 -52.56 -16.38 33.57
C THR A 66 -51.28 -16.78 34.32
N GLY A 67 -51.12 -16.27 35.55
CA GLY A 67 -49.85 -16.28 36.28
C GLY A 67 -49.63 -17.44 37.25
N GLY A 68 -48.60 -17.29 38.07
CA GLY A 68 -48.40 -18.04 39.32
C GLY A 68 -47.11 -18.85 39.43
N GLU A 69 -46.18 -18.29 40.20
CA GLU A 69 -45.26 -18.95 41.15
C GLU A 69 -43.79 -19.24 40.80
N ASP A 70 -42.98 -18.81 41.75
CA ASP A 70 -41.54 -18.60 41.80
C ASP A 70 -40.73 -19.88 41.98
N ARG A 71 -39.52 -19.91 41.41
CA ARG A 71 -38.32 -20.49 42.05
C ARG A 71 -37.07 -19.71 41.67
N GLU A 72 -36.48 -19.07 42.67
CA GLU A 72 -35.23 -18.31 42.62
C GLU A 72 -34.01 -19.21 42.32
N PHE A 73 -33.15 -18.76 41.40
CA PHE A 73 -31.72 -19.07 41.41
C PHE A 73 -30.92 -17.78 41.22
N ASN A 74 -30.06 -17.52 42.19
CA ASN A 74 -29.38 -16.26 42.44
C ASN A 74 -28.18 -16.08 41.50
N GLN A 75 -28.17 -15.05 40.64
CA GLN A 75 -26.93 -14.52 40.06
C GLN A 75 -27.00 -12.98 39.99
N GLN A 76 -26.13 -12.34 40.75
CA GLN A 76 -26.09 -10.89 40.98
C GLN A 76 -25.72 -10.12 39.71
N VAL A 77 -26.64 -9.30 39.22
CA VAL A 77 -26.40 -8.21 38.26
C VAL A 77 -26.43 -6.89 39.03
N ILE A 78 -25.29 -6.19 39.09
CA ILE A 78 -25.19 -4.88 39.75
C ILE A 78 -25.38 -3.78 38.70
N SER A 79 -26.49 -3.04 38.77
CA SER A 79 -26.73 -1.79 38.02
C SER A 79 -26.64 -0.59 38.96
N ILE A 80 -25.83 0.42 38.62
CA ILE A 80 -25.83 1.73 39.29
C ILE A 80 -26.01 2.81 38.22
N SER A 81 -27.08 3.60 38.35
CA SER A 81 -27.32 4.83 37.60
C SER A 81 -27.31 6.01 38.58
N GLU A 82 -26.49 7.02 38.34
CA GLU A 82 -26.57 8.31 39.05
C GLU A 82 -26.87 9.42 38.04
N ARG A 83 -27.78 10.30 38.44
CA ARG A 83 -28.29 11.48 37.72
C ARG A 83 -27.96 12.73 38.55
N GLY A 84 -27.70 13.85 37.87
CA GLY A 84 -27.58 15.20 38.43
C GLY A 84 -26.12 15.69 38.50
N SER A 85 -25.79 16.97 38.35
CA SER A 85 -26.48 18.21 37.96
C SER A 85 -25.39 19.30 37.89
N ASP A 86 -25.67 20.40 37.22
CA ASP A 86 -24.79 21.55 36.93
C ASP A 86 -23.99 22.11 38.11
N ILE A 87 -22.84 22.76 37.82
CA ILE A 87 -22.42 24.07 38.36
C ILE A 87 -21.30 24.63 37.46
N GLU A 88 -21.53 25.86 36.99
CA GLU A 88 -20.57 26.73 36.30
C GLU A 88 -19.36 27.07 37.18
N ARG A 89 -18.16 27.09 36.57
CA ARG A 89 -17.07 27.98 37.01
C ARG A 89 -16.40 28.63 35.80
N LYS A 90 -16.58 29.95 35.72
CA LYS A 90 -15.74 30.88 34.97
C LYS A 90 -14.37 30.94 35.65
N GLU A 91 -13.29 30.81 34.87
CA GLU A 91 -12.00 31.38 35.22
C GLU A 91 -11.32 31.90 33.95
N LEU A 92 -10.99 33.20 34.01
CA LEU A 92 -10.21 33.97 33.05
C LEU A 92 -8.73 33.77 33.34
N VAL A 93 -7.89 33.44 32.34
CA VAL A 93 -6.47 33.84 32.34
C VAL A 93 -5.94 34.05 30.92
N GLU A 94 -5.53 35.31 30.70
CA GLU A 94 -4.52 35.92 29.84
C GLU A 94 -4.14 35.38 28.44
N VAL A 95 -4.30 36.29 27.49
CA VAL A 95 -3.68 36.31 26.17
C VAL A 95 -2.28 36.94 26.30
N ASP A 96 -1.21 36.14 26.18
CA ASP A 96 0.14 36.69 25.96
C ASP A 96 0.42 36.77 24.44
N LYS A 97 0.49 38.01 23.93
CA LYS A 97 0.93 38.32 22.58
C LYS A 97 2.45 38.33 22.56
N ARG A 98 3.08 37.31 21.97
CA ARG A 98 4.50 37.38 21.60
C ARG A 98 4.69 37.35 20.08
N LYS A 99 5.50 38.32 19.67
CA LYS A 99 5.89 38.73 18.33
C LYS A 99 6.34 37.55 17.46
N GLU A 100 5.82 37.50 16.23
CA GLU A 100 6.35 36.68 15.14
C GLU A 100 7.75 37.18 14.76
N GLY A 101 8.77 36.45 15.21
CA GLY A 101 10.12 36.47 14.66
C GLY A 101 10.31 35.22 13.82
N GLY A 102 10.68 35.40 12.55
CA GLY A 102 10.94 34.30 11.62
C GLY A 102 12.22 33.53 11.94
N MET A 103 12.14 32.20 11.85
CA MET A 103 13.21 31.19 11.77
C MET A 103 12.46 29.84 11.76
N GLY A 104 12.79 28.79 11.01
CA GLY A 104 13.87 28.43 10.11
C GLY A 104 13.64 26.93 9.87
N ASP A 105 13.30 26.53 8.65
CA ASP A 105 12.98 25.13 8.33
C ASP A 105 14.29 24.33 8.18
N ASP A 106 14.56 23.42 9.11
CA ASP A 106 15.55 22.36 8.95
C ASP A 106 15.03 21.31 7.97
N SER A 107 15.19 21.63 6.69
CA SER A 107 15.28 20.66 5.61
C SER A 107 16.67 20.80 4.99
N GLY A 108 17.53 19.81 5.29
CA GLY A 108 18.90 19.75 4.79
C GLY A 108 18.96 19.87 3.27
N GLY A 109 19.54 20.98 2.83
CA GLY A 109 19.72 21.34 1.43
C GLY A 109 20.42 22.69 1.33
N LEU A 110 21.57 22.85 1.98
CA LEU A 110 22.36 24.08 1.87
C LEU A 110 23.25 24.02 0.63
N SER A 111 22.90 24.87 -0.34
CA SER A 111 23.72 25.26 -1.46
C SER A 111 24.90 26.11 -0.96
N ALA A 112 26.09 25.82 -1.50
CA ALA A 112 27.33 26.47 -1.13
C ALA A 112 27.41 27.90 -1.67
N ASN A 113 27.56 28.88 -0.77
CA ASN A 113 28.58 29.91 -0.91
C ASN A 113 28.82 30.70 0.40
N ARG A 114 30.07 30.62 0.85
CA ARG A 114 30.85 31.44 1.80
C ARG A 114 30.85 31.11 3.31
N ALA A 115 32.09 31.19 3.79
CA ALA A 115 32.66 31.20 5.14
C ALA A 115 32.93 29.83 5.79
N VAL A 116 34.23 29.60 6.00
CA VAL A 116 34.86 28.43 6.62
C VAL A 116 34.41 28.31 8.07
N GLY A 117 33.69 27.24 8.39
CA GLY A 117 33.40 26.80 9.75
C GLY A 117 33.42 25.27 9.76
N GLN A 118 34.37 24.69 10.49
CA GLN A 118 34.47 23.25 10.71
C GLN A 118 33.23 22.78 11.49
N GLU A 119 32.42 21.91 10.87
CA GLU A 119 31.51 21.05 11.61
C GLU A 119 32.12 19.64 11.67
N GLU A 120 32.18 19.08 12.88
CA GLU A 120 32.86 17.83 13.21
C GLU A 120 32.30 16.62 12.44
N GLU A 121 33.08 16.10 11.48
CA GLU A 121 32.87 14.78 10.87
C GLU A 121 33.35 13.68 11.81
N GLY A 122 32.40 12.94 12.40
CA GLY A 122 32.70 11.73 13.16
C GLY A 122 33.31 10.63 12.28
N ASN A 123 34.60 10.34 12.48
CA ASN A 123 35.35 9.09 12.25
C ASN A 123 35.10 8.25 10.97
N THR A 124 34.61 8.84 9.87
CA THR A 124 34.52 8.17 8.57
C THR A 124 35.87 8.22 7.85
N ALA A 125 36.30 7.10 7.25
CA ALA A 125 37.50 7.06 6.43
C ALA A 125 37.44 8.13 5.33
N PRO A 126 38.54 8.80 4.98
CA PRO A 126 38.52 9.82 3.93
C PRO A 126 38.13 9.21 2.58
N PHE A 127 37.40 9.98 1.77
CA PHE A 127 37.11 9.58 0.38
C PHE A 127 38.41 9.45 -0.42
N PRO A 128 38.53 8.45 -1.30
CA PRO A 128 39.71 8.30 -2.12
C PRO A 128 39.84 9.47 -3.10
N GLU A 129 41.03 10.06 -3.24
CA GLU A 129 41.26 11.15 -4.20
C GLU A 129 41.11 10.73 -5.66
N ARG A 130 41.32 9.44 -5.94
CA ARG A 130 41.23 8.86 -7.28
C ARG A 130 40.48 7.54 -7.23
N VAL A 131 39.70 7.28 -8.26
CA VAL A 131 38.88 6.07 -8.42
C VAL A 131 39.36 5.28 -9.62
N HIS A 132 39.61 3.98 -9.44
CA HIS A 132 40.00 3.06 -10.51
C HIS A 132 39.64 1.60 -10.19
N PHE A 133 38.93 0.93 -11.09
CA PHE A 133 38.50 -0.46 -10.92
C PHE A 133 38.61 -1.25 -12.21
N GLY A 134 39.25 -2.43 -12.17
CA GLY A 134 39.06 -3.51 -13.17
C GLY A 134 38.95 -3.08 -14.64
N GLY A 135 39.86 -2.24 -15.13
CA GLY A 135 39.86 -1.75 -16.52
C GLY A 135 39.14 -0.41 -16.77
N SER A 136 38.58 0.22 -15.74
CA SER A 136 38.06 1.58 -15.83
C SER A 136 39.19 2.59 -16.06
N PRO A 137 38.91 3.77 -16.63
CA PRO A 137 39.81 4.90 -16.53
C PRO A 137 40.09 5.27 -15.07
N VAL A 138 41.15 6.04 -14.84
CA VAL A 138 41.38 6.69 -13.55
C VAL A 138 40.55 7.97 -13.52
N TYR A 139 39.73 8.13 -12.49
CA TYR A 139 38.93 9.34 -12.26
C TYR A 139 39.42 10.06 -11.01
N LYS A 140 39.77 11.33 -11.13
CA LYS A 140 40.04 12.21 -9.99
C LYS A 140 38.70 12.63 -9.37
N VAL A 141 38.56 12.47 -8.07
CA VAL A 141 37.39 12.95 -7.32
C VAL A 141 37.52 14.46 -7.15
N GLU A 142 36.50 15.20 -7.57
CA GLU A 142 36.43 16.66 -7.47
C GLU A 142 35.31 17.06 -6.51
N ARG A 143 34.61 18.17 -6.82
CA ARG A 143 33.56 18.73 -5.96
C ARG A 143 32.42 17.74 -5.73
N LYS A 144 31.83 17.83 -4.53
CA LYS A 144 30.59 17.13 -4.17
C LYS A 144 29.41 17.67 -4.99
N LEU A 145 28.57 16.76 -5.48
CA LEU A 145 27.32 17.06 -6.17
C LEU A 145 26.12 17.01 -5.23
N GLY A 146 26.12 16.05 -4.30
CA GLY A 146 25.02 15.88 -3.36
C GLY A 146 25.27 14.80 -2.32
N LYS A 147 24.39 14.73 -1.33
CA LYS A 147 24.34 13.67 -0.32
C LYS A 147 22.92 13.10 -0.31
N GLY A 148 22.80 11.81 -0.59
CA GLY A 148 21.56 11.06 -0.50
C GLY A 148 21.43 10.33 0.85
N GLY A 149 20.35 9.57 1.02
CA GLY A 149 20.10 8.79 2.23
C GLY A 149 21.09 7.63 2.44
N PHE A 150 21.69 7.12 1.37
CA PHE A 150 22.56 5.93 1.38
C PHE A 150 24.04 6.23 1.09
N GLY A 151 24.34 7.36 0.45
CA GLY A 151 25.68 7.70 -0.02
C GLY A 151 25.88 9.15 -0.43
N GLN A 152 27.09 9.45 -0.91
CA GLN A 152 27.50 10.78 -1.37
C GLN A 152 27.90 10.73 -2.84
N VAL A 153 27.57 11.76 -3.60
CA VAL A 153 27.84 11.84 -5.04
C VAL A 153 28.81 12.98 -5.31
N PHE A 154 29.84 12.73 -6.12
CA PHE A 154 30.88 13.68 -6.49
C PHE A 154 31.06 13.73 -8.00
N VAL A 155 31.66 14.81 -8.50
CA VAL A 155 32.19 14.85 -9.86
C VAL A 155 33.45 14.00 -9.93
N GLY A 156 33.51 13.11 -10.90
CA GLY A 156 34.75 12.41 -11.29
C GLY A 156 35.28 12.97 -12.60
N ARG A 157 36.50 13.50 -12.62
CA ARG A 157 37.18 13.91 -13.85
C ARG A 157 38.14 12.84 -14.31
N ARG A 158 37.99 12.38 -15.54
CA ARG A 158 38.89 11.37 -16.13
C ARG A 158 40.31 11.96 -16.26
N VAL A 159 41.32 11.20 -15.82
CA VAL A 159 42.72 11.65 -15.79
C VAL A 159 43.42 11.44 -17.14
N SER A 160 43.10 10.37 -17.87
CA SER A 160 43.71 10.04 -19.16
C SER A 160 42.70 9.46 -20.16
N GLY A 161 42.78 9.96 -21.39
CA GLY A 161 41.79 9.70 -22.45
C GLY A 161 40.42 10.30 -22.13
N GLY A 162 39.53 10.29 -23.12
CA GLY A 162 38.22 10.94 -23.04
C GLY A 162 38.11 12.11 -24.01
N ASN A 163 36.89 12.50 -24.31
CA ASN A 163 36.60 13.64 -25.18
C ASN A 163 35.70 14.60 -24.39
N GLU A 164 35.94 15.91 -24.49
CA GLU A 164 35.08 16.93 -23.85
C GLU A 164 33.62 16.82 -24.32
N ARG A 165 33.41 16.33 -25.55
CA ARG A 165 32.09 16.04 -26.12
C ARG A 165 31.72 14.55 -26.07
N GLY A 166 32.55 13.71 -25.45
CA GLY A 166 32.31 12.29 -25.30
C GLY A 166 31.18 12.04 -24.30
N THR A 167 30.31 11.08 -24.59
CA THR A 167 29.24 10.65 -23.68
C THR A 167 29.52 9.26 -23.12
N GLY A 168 28.89 8.93 -22.00
CA GLY A 168 28.99 7.63 -21.36
C GLY A 168 30.42 7.27 -20.92
N SER A 169 30.91 6.08 -21.27
CA SER A 169 32.22 5.57 -20.83
C SER A 169 33.43 6.36 -21.37
N ALA A 170 33.22 7.22 -22.38
CA ALA A 170 34.24 8.10 -22.94
C ALA A 170 34.14 9.55 -22.42
N ALA A 171 33.18 9.84 -21.54
CA ALA A 171 32.98 11.17 -20.99
C ALA A 171 34.17 11.63 -20.14
N MET A 172 34.46 12.93 -20.23
CA MET A 172 35.49 13.59 -19.42
C MET A 172 35.05 13.75 -17.96
N GLU A 173 33.76 14.00 -17.74
CA GLU A 173 33.14 14.12 -16.42
C GLU A 173 32.08 13.03 -16.23
N VAL A 174 32.07 12.44 -15.03
CA VAL A 174 31.13 11.39 -14.61
C VAL A 174 30.63 11.69 -13.20
N ALA A 175 29.50 11.09 -12.82
CA ALA A 175 29.05 11.09 -11.43
C ALA A 175 29.65 9.88 -10.69
N LEU A 176 30.30 10.13 -9.56
CA LEU A 176 30.86 9.12 -8.66
C LEU A 176 30.00 9.02 -7.41
N LYS A 177 29.22 7.94 -7.28
CA LYS A 177 28.43 7.66 -6.07
C LYS A 177 29.20 6.74 -5.14
N PHE A 178 29.45 7.20 -3.91
CA PHE A 178 30.15 6.48 -2.86
C PHE A 178 29.18 6.08 -1.75
N GLU A 179 29.20 4.81 -1.37
CA GLU A 179 28.48 4.25 -0.24
C GLU A 179 29.47 3.53 0.67
N HIS A 180 29.51 3.92 1.95
CA HIS A 180 30.44 3.32 2.89
C HIS A 180 30.02 1.88 3.22
N ARG A 181 30.97 0.97 3.47
CA ARG A 181 30.67 -0.43 3.78
C ARG A 181 29.78 -0.64 5.01
N ASN A 182 29.80 0.32 5.94
CA ASN A 182 28.97 0.30 7.15
C ASN A 182 27.63 1.05 6.97
N SER A 183 27.35 1.58 5.78
CA SER A 183 26.05 2.19 5.48
C SER A 183 24.93 1.15 5.54
N LYS A 184 23.72 1.59 5.88
CA LYS A 184 22.52 0.75 5.87
C LYS A 184 22.36 0.08 4.50
N GLY A 185 22.23 -1.25 4.48
CA GLY A 185 22.10 -2.03 3.25
C GLY A 185 23.42 -2.55 2.66
N CYS A 186 24.58 -2.21 3.24
CA CYS A 186 25.90 -2.68 2.79
C CYS A 186 26.51 -3.81 3.64
N ASN A 187 25.84 -4.22 4.73
CA ASN A 187 26.37 -5.19 5.70
C ASN A 187 26.65 -6.59 5.10
N TYR A 188 26.03 -6.93 3.97
CA TYR A 188 26.12 -8.25 3.35
C TYR A 188 26.79 -8.21 1.96
N GLY A 189 27.46 -7.11 1.61
CA GLY A 189 28.11 -6.93 0.31
C GLY A 189 27.75 -5.60 -0.36
N PRO A 190 27.90 -5.51 -1.70
CA PRO A 190 27.53 -4.30 -2.44
C PRO A 190 26.06 -3.90 -2.24
N PRO A 191 25.73 -2.61 -2.32
CA PRO A 191 24.37 -2.12 -2.17
C PRO A 191 23.39 -2.82 -3.12
N TYR A 192 22.16 -3.09 -2.65
CA TYR A 192 21.09 -3.66 -3.49
C TYR A 192 20.82 -2.84 -4.76
N GLU A 193 21.01 -1.52 -4.68
CA GLU A 193 20.91 -0.59 -5.80
C GLU A 193 21.73 -1.01 -7.03
N TRP A 194 22.90 -1.64 -6.82
CA TRP A 194 23.74 -2.15 -7.92
C TRP A 194 23.05 -3.24 -8.74
N GLN A 195 22.21 -4.05 -8.12
CA GLN A 195 21.44 -5.10 -8.77
C GLN A 195 20.28 -4.49 -9.56
N VAL A 196 19.65 -3.45 -9.01
CA VAL A 196 18.58 -2.72 -9.68
C VAL A 196 19.11 -2.02 -10.94
N TYR A 197 20.26 -1.34 -10.86
CA TYR A 197 20.90 -0.76 -12.05
C TYR A 197 21.36 -1.82 -13.06
N ASN A 198 21.71 -3.02 -12.65
CA ASN A 198 21.98 -4.10 -13.61
C ASN A 198 20.73 -4.52 -14.38
N ALA A 199 19.57 -4.50 -13.72
CA ALA A 199 18.29 -4.87 -14.36
C ALA A 199 17.70 -3.73 -15.21
N LEU A 200 17.91 -2.48 -14.80
CA LEU A 200 17.28 -1.30 -15.38
C LEU A 200 18.21 -0.43 -16.23
N GLY A 201 19.54 -0.52 -16.06
CA GLY A 201 20.52 0.36 -16.67
C GLY A 201 20.39 0.43 -18.19
N GLY A 202 20.35 1.66 -18.73
CA GLY A 202 20.12 1.91 -20.15
C GLY A 202 18.64 1.81 -20.59
N SER A 203 17.72 1.53 -19.66
CA SER A 203 16.29 1.74 -19.90
C SER A 203 16.00 3.23 -20.08
N HIS A 204 14.90 3.52 -20.78
CA HIS A 204 14.44 4.89 -20.97
C HIS A 204 14.27 5.60 -19.62
N GLY A 205 14.92 6.76 -19.48
CA GLY A 205 14.90 7.57 -18.26
C GLY A 205 15.72 7.04 -17.08
N VAL A 206 16.58 6.03 -17.26
CA VAL A 206 17.48 5.56 -16.19
C VAL A 206 18.93 5.81 -16.60
N PRO A 207 19.74 6.53 -15.79
CA PRO A 207 21.14 6.78 -16.13
C PRO A 207 21.93 5.48 -16.20
N LYS A 208 22.97 5.45 -17.05
CA LYS A 208 23.83 4.29 -17.21
C LYS A 208 24.90 4.27 -16.13
N VAL A 209 25.12 3.09 -15.55
CA VAL A 209 26.31 2.81 -14.74
C VAL A 209 27.39 2.26 -15.68
N HIS A 210 28.54 2.93 -15.73
CA HIS A 210 29.68 2.54 -16.58
C HIS A 210 30.58 1.53 -15.89
N TYR A 211 30.90 1.80 -14.64
CA TYR A 211 31.79 0.98 -13.82
C TYR A 211 31.25 0.95 -12.39
N LYS A 212 31.55 -0.13 -11.69
CA LYS A 212 31.27 -0.25 -10.26
C LYS A 212 32.32 -1.13 -9.61
N GLY A 213 32.70 -0.80 -8.39
CA GLY A 213 33.78 -1.49 -7.71
C GLY A 213 33.89 -1.07 -6.25
N LYS A 214 34.73 -1.78 -5.51
CA LYS A 214 35.06 -1.43 -4.13
C LYS A 214 36.43 -0.77 -4.11
N GLN A 215 36.56 0.39 -3.48
CA GLN A 215 37.85 1.01 -3.15
C GLN A 215 37.92 1.34 -1.67
N GLY A 216 38.91 0.78 -0.99
CA GLY A 216 39.01 0.91 0.47
C GLY A 216 37.70 0.48 1.13
N ASP A 217 37.14 1.39 1.92
CA ASP A 217 35.90 1.17 2.68
C ASP A 217 34.62 1.60 1.93
N TYR A 218 34.73 1.93 0.64
CA TYR A 218 33.61 2.40 -0.16
C TYR A 218 33.25 1.46 -1.31
N TYR A 219 31.96 1.25 -1.49
CA TYR A 219 31.37 0.82 -2.74
C TYR A 219 31.15 2.04 -3.63
N VAL A 220 31.63 1.99 -4.87
CA VAL A 220 31.62 3.13 -5.79
C VAL A 220 30.92 2.75 -7.09
N MET A 221 30.04 3.62 -7.57
CA MET A 221 29.47 3.57 -8.92
C MET A 221 29.94 4.78 -9.73
N VAL A 222 30.37 4.52 -10.95
CA VAL A 222 30.69 5.52 -11.98
C VAL A 222 29.53 5.58 -12.95
N MET A 223 28.88 6.73 -13.04
CA MET A 223 27.60 6.89 -13.74
C MET A 223 27.61 8.07 -14.71
N ASP A 224 26.64 8.12 -15.60
CA ASP A 224 26.38 9.29 -16.45
C ASP A 224 26.29 10.55 -15.59
N MET A 225 26.98 11.62 -16.01
CA MET A 225 26.82 12.94 -15.43
C MET A 225 25.51 13.56 -15.93
N LEU A 226 24.68 14.07 -15.01
CA LEU A 226 23.38 14.67 -15.30
C LEU A 226 23.36 16.17 -14.96
N GLY A 227 22.29 16.84 -15.37
CA GLY A 227 22.01 18.25 -15.09
C GLY A 227 21.26 18.45 -13.78
N PRO A 228 20.58 19.61 -13.62
CA PRO A 228 19.86 19.95 -12.39
C PRO A 228 18.66 19.02 -12.14
N SER A 229 18.32 18.83 -10.86
CA SER A 229 17.09 18.15 -10.46
C SER A 229 15.86 19.03 -10.68
N LEU A 230 14.65 18.46 -10.73
CA LEU A 230 13.42 19.24 -10.77
C LEU A 230 13.25 20.11 -9.53
N TRP A 231 13.83 19.72 -8.39
CA TRP A 231 13.92 20.57 -7.20
C TRP A 231 14.73 21.84 -7.44
N ASP A 232 15.90 21.71 -8.08
CA ASP A 232 16.77 22.85 -8.42
C ASP A 232 16.08 23.79 -9.42
N VAL A 233 15.44 23.20 -10.46
CA VAL A 233 14.67 23.96 -11.45
C VAL A 233 13.50 24.69 -10.79
N TRP A 234 12.76 24.03 -9.89
CA TRP A 234 11.64 24.63 -9.18
C TRP A 234 12.09 25.82 -8.29
N ASN A 235 13.19 25.66 -7.55
CA ASN A 235 13.74 26.73 -6.71
C ASN A 235 14.24 27.93 -7.53
N SER A 236 14.90 27.68 -8.66
CA SER A 236 15.36 28.74 -9.55
C SER A 236 14.22 29.45 -10.32
N SER A 237 13.04 28.83 -10.42
CA SER A 237 11.88 29.34 -11.14
C SER A 237 10.87 30.09 -10.24
N GLY A 238 11.29 30.58 -9.09
CA GLY A 238 10.40 31.29 -8.16
C GLY A 238 9.39 30.38 -7.45
N GLN A 239 9.73 29.09 -7.26
CA GLN A 239 8.96 28.15 -6.44
C GLN A 239 7.55 27.82 -6.97
N ALA A 240 7.37 27.93 -8.29
CA ALA A 240 6.20 27.42 -9.01
C ALA A 240 6.58 27.08 -10.45
N MET A 241 5.91 26.08 -11.03
CA MET A 241 6.04 25.72 -12.45
C MET A 241 4.73 25.92 -13.21
N SER A 242 4.85 26.32 -14.47
CA SER A 242 3.70 26.47 -15.37
C SER A 242 2.99 25.13 -15.60
N ALA A 243 1.70 25.20 -15.97
CA ALA A 243 0.92 23.99 -16.27
C ALA A 243 1.53 23.17 -17.42
N GLU A 244 2.10 23.83 -18.43
CA GLU A 244 2.78 23.15 -19.56
C GLU A 244 4.04 22.41 -19.10
N MET A 245 4.88 23.04 -18.26
CA MET A 245 6.08 22.40 -17.72
C MET A 245 5.71 21.17 -16.89
N VAL A 246 4.74 21.31 -15.98
CA VAL A 246 4.25 20.20 -15.14
C VAL A 246 3.64 19.10 -16.00
N ALA A 247 2.93 19.42 -17.07
CA ALA A 247 2.40 18.42 -18.00
C ALA A 247 3.50 17.67 -18.75
N CYS A 248 4.57 18.35 -19.21
CA CYS A 248 5.72 17.69 -19.83
C CYS A 248 6.43 16.76 -18.84
N ILE A 249 6.62 17.20 -17.59
CA ILE A 249 7.18 16.37 -16.51
C ILE A 249 6.29 15.15 -16.27
N ALA A 250 4.97 15.32 -16.17
CA ALA A 250 4.04 14.23 -15.92
C ALA A 250 4.12 13.16 -17.01
N VAL A 251 4.06 13.57 -18.27
CA VAL A 251 4.08 12.69 -19.44
C VAL A 251 5.39 11.90 -19.51
N GLU A 252 6.53 12.56 -19.36
CA GLU A 252 7.82 11.87 -19.40
C GLU A 252 8.02 10.99 -18.16
N SER A 253 7.68 11.46 -16.95
CA SER A 253 7.78 10.66 -15.72
C SER A 253 6.94 9.38 -15.78
N LEU A 254 5.72 9.44 -16.34
CA LEU A 254 4.87 8.27 -16.57
C LEU A 254 5.51 7.27 -17.53
N SER A 255 6.20 7.74 -18.57
CA SER A 255 6.95 6.90 -19.50
C SER A 255 8.13 6.19 -18.82
N ILE A 256 8.85 6.90 -17.95
CA ILE A 256 9.97 6.34 -17.19
C ILE A 256 9.47 5.28 -16.19
N LEU A 257 8.41 5.60 -15.42
CA LEU A 257 7.82 4.67 -14.46
C LEU A 257 7.19 3.44 -15.15
N GLU A 258 6.51 3.60 -16.29
CA GLU A 258 6.05 2.46 -17.10
C GLU A 258 7.22 1.53 -17.42
N LYS A 259 8.34 2.10 -17.86
CA LYS A 259 9.49 1.29 -18.25
C LYS A 259 10.08 0.54 -17.07
N MET A 260 10.23 1.20 -15.92
CA MET A 260 10.70 0.59 -14.68
C MET A 260 9.75 -0.51 -14.20
N HIS A 261 8.45 -0.25 -14.21
CA HIS A 261 7.44 -1.20 -13.79
C HIS A 261 7.38 -2.40 -14.72
N SER A 262 7.53 -2.23 -16.04
CA SER A 262 7.62 -3.32 -17.01
C SER A 262 8.77 -4.30 -16.73
N LYS A 263 9.80 -3.85 -16.03
CA LYS A 263 10.95 -4.65 -15.59
C LYS A 263 10.76 -5.29 -14.20
N GLY A 264 9.60 -5.13 -13.59
CA GLY A 264 9.23 -5.74 -12.32
C GLY A 264 9.62 -4.95 -11.07
N TYR A 265 10.05 -3.69 -11.21
CA TYR A 265 10.48 -2.84 -10.11
C TYR A 265 9.56 -1.65 -9.88
N VAL A 266 9.39 -1.27 -8.62
CA VAL A 266 8.88 0.03 -8.18
C VAL A 266 10.06 0.84 -7.62
N HIS A 267 10.00 2.16 -7.77
CA HIS A 267 11.02 3.08 -7.29
C HIS A 267 10.96 3.30 -5.78
N GLY A 268 9.77 3.59 -5.24
CA GLY A 268 9.54 3.77 -3.80
C GLY A 268 10.02 5.09 -3.19
N ASP A 269 10.49 6.04 -4.01
CA ASP A 269 10.93 7.39 -3.55
C ASP A 269 10.82 8.43 -4.67
N VAL A 270 9.66 8.46 -5.33
CA VAL A 270 9.36 9.42 -6.39
C VAL A 270 9.19 10.82 -5.78
N LYS A 271 10.06 11.76 -6.18
CA LYS A 271 10.11 13.15 -5.68
C LYS A 271 10.91 14.06 -6.64
N PRO A 272 10.77 15.40 -6.54
CA PRO A 272 11.48 16.33 -7.43
C PRO A 272 13.01 16.15 -7.44
N GLU A 273 13.61 15.81 -6.32
CA GLU A 273 15.07 15.66 -6.15
C GLU A 273 15.63 14.46 -6.94
N ASN A 274 14.81 13.44 -7.18
CA ASN A 274 15.22 12.21 -7.87
C ASN A 274 14.97 12.26 -9.38
N PHE A 275 14.30 13.30 -9.88
CA PHE A 275 14.17 13.55 -11.31
C PHE A 275 15.18 14.60 -11.77
N LEU A 276 16.12 14.22 -12.61
CA LEU A 276 17.18 15.10 -13.13
C LEU A 276 17.03 15.30 -14.63
N LEU A 277 17.35 16.50 -15.09
CA LEU A 277 17.50 16.79 -16.51
C LEU A 277 18.86 16.29 -17.02
N GLY A 278 19.00 16.14 -18.33
CA GLY A 278 20.32 15.94 -18.93
C GLY A 278 21.22 17.17 -18.78
N GLN A 279 22.51 17.01 -19.08
CA GLN A 279 23.46 18.11 -18.94
C GLN A 279 23.06 19.31 -19.83
N PRO A 280 23.15 20.54 -19.30
CA PRO A 280 22.91 21.75 -20.09
C PRO A 280 23.81 21.83 -21.33
N SER A 281 23.34 22.46 -22.41
CA SER A 281 24.11 22.62 -23.65
C SER A 281 24.49 21.28 -24.32
N THR A 282 23.74 20.22 -24.04
CA THR A 282 23.86 18.93 -24.72
C THR A 282 22.54 18.57 -25.40
N PRO A 283 22.53 17.68 -26.41
CA PRO A 283 21.28 17.20 -27.01
C PRO A 283 20.31 16.51 -26.02
N GLN A 284 20.80 16.17 -24.82
CA GLN A 284 20.01 15.53 -23.77
C GLN A 284 19.48 16.53 -22.72
N GLU A 285 19.74 17.85 -22.83
CA GLU A 285 19.38 18.83 -21.81
C GLU A 285 17.89 18.81 -21.42
N LYS A 286 17.00 18.51 -22.39
CA LYS A 286 15.55 18.43 -22.17
C LYS A 286 15.07 17.04 -21.77
N LYS A 287 15.95 16.05 -21.64
CA LYS A 287 15.60 14.67 -21.31
C LYS A 287 15.55 14.49 -19.79
N LEU A 288 14.51 13.81 -19.32
CA LEU A 288 14.33 13.53 -17.90
C LEU A 288 14.91 12.15 -17.54
N PHE A 289 15.48 12.06 -16.35
CA PHE A 289 16.05 10.84 -15.79
C PHE A 289 15.57 10.67 -14.35
N LEU A 290 15.26 9.44 -13.96
CA LEU A 290 14.94 9.03 -12.61
C LEU A 290 16.17 8.35 -12.00
N VAL A 291 16.65 8.89 -10.88
CA VAL A 291 17.86 8.46 -10.17
C VAL A 291 17.54 7.98 -8.76
N ASP A 292 18.55 7.48 -8.06
CA ASP A 292 18.48 6.97 -6.68
C ASP A 292 17.54 5.76 -6.51
N LEU A 293 18.05 4.59 -6.92
CA LEU A 293 17.30 3.33 -6.89
C LEU A 293 17.52 2.56 -5.56
N GLY A 294 18.01 3.24 -4.51
CA GLY A 294 18.32 2.64 -3.21
C GLY A 294 17.09 2.10 -2.45
N LEU A 295 15.90 2.66 -2.73
CA LEU A 295 14.63 2.22 -2.16
C LEU A 295 13.80 1.35 -3.11
N ALA A 296 14.30 1.08 -4.31
CA ALA A 296 13.56 0.31 -5.29
C ALA A 296 13.30 -1.12 -4.79
N THR A 297 12.12 -1.66 -5.06
CA THR A 297 11.72 -3.02 -4.67
C THR A 297 11.04 -3.73 -5.83
N LYS A 298 10.97 -5.07 -5.76
CA LYS A 298 10.25 -5.85 -6.77
C LYS A 298 8.76 -5.86 -6.44
N TRP A 299 7.91 -5.53 -7.41
CA TRP A 299 6.45 -5.74 -7.31
C TRP A 299 6.01 -7.04 -7.98
N LYS A 300 6.89 -7.64 -8.78
CA LYS A 300 6.65 -8.89 -9.52
C LYS A 300 7.77 -9.89 -9.24
N ASP A 301 7.41 -11.11 -8.92
CA ASP A 301 8.39 -12.19 -8.80
C ASP A 301 9.01 -12.52 -10.18
N SER A 302 10.33 -12.62 -10.24
CA SER A 302 11.05 -12.79 -11.50
C SER A 302 10.93 -14.20 -12.07
N SER A 303 10.61 -15.20 -11.24
CA SER A 303 10.53 -16.61 -11.66
C SER A 303 9.15 -17.01 -12.16
N SER A 304 8.11 -16.64 -11.41
CA SER A 304 6.71 -16.94 -11.70
C SER A 304 6.04 -15.89 -12.57
N GLY A 305 6.58 -14.67 -12.57
CA GLY A 305 5.93 -13.52 -13.20
C GLY A 305 4.62 -13.12 -12.50
N LEU A 306 4.39 -13.57 -11.26
CA LEU A 306 3.22 -13.20 -10.48
C LEU A 306 3.50 -11.94 -9.65
N HIS A 307 2.43 -11.24 -9.28
CA HIS A 307 2.50 -10.12 -8.35
C HIS A 307 3.01 -10.61 -6.99
N VAL A 308 3.82 -9.80 -6.30
CA VAL A 308 4.24 -10.12 -4.93
C VAL A 308 3.05 -10.14 -3.98
N ASP A 309 3.14 -10.95 -2.94
CA ASP A 309 2.10 -11.04 -1.91
C ASP A 309 1.96 -9.72 -1.14
N TYR A 310 0.73 -9.44 -0.75
CA TYR A 310 0.44 -8.31 0.13
C TYR A 310 0.91 -8.61 1.56
N ASP A 311 1.58 -7.63 2.15
CA ASP A 311 1.98 -7.61 3.56
C ASP A 311 1.77 -6.19 4.10
N GLN A 312 1.64 -6.05 5.42
CA GLN A 312 1.54 -4.76 6.08
C GLN A 312 2.33 -4.77 7.39
N ARG A 313 3.32 -3.88 7.47
CA ARG A 313 4.21 -3.72 8.62
C ARG A 313 4.24 -2.24 9.02
N PRO A 314 3.33 -1.79 9.90
CA PRO A 314 3.17 -0.36 10.23
C PRO A 314 4.46 0.35 10.67
N ASP A 315 5.40 -0.38 11.28
CA ASP A 315 6.68 0.16 11.75
C ASP A 315 7.72 0.36 10.63
N MET A 316 7.43 -0.09 9.41
CA MET A 316 8.38 -0.11 8.29
C MET A 316 8.01 0.91 7.21
N PHE A 317 8.07 2.20 7.55
CA PHE A 317 7.96 3.28 6.57
C PHE A 317 9.22 3.40 5.70
N ARG A 318 9.04 3.66 4.39
CA ARG A 318 10.11 3.97 3.44
C ARG A 318 9.69 5.11 2.53
N GLY A 319 10.68 5.86 2.03
CA GLY A 319 10.49 6.98 1.13
C GLY A 319 10.40 8.34 1.83
N THR A 320 10.18 9.39 1.05
CA THR A 320 10.11 10.76 1.55
C THR A 320 8.70 11.10 2.02
N VAL A 321 8.51 11.35 3.32
CA VAL A 321 7.21 11.62 3.98
C VAL A 321 6.30 12.57 3.19
N ARG A 322 6.87 13.64 2.61
CA ARG A 322 6.11 14.63 1.85
C ARG A 322 5.41 14.04 0.62
N TYR A 323 6.07 13.13 -0.09
CA TYR A 323 5.64 12.62 -1.40
C TYR A 323 5.18 11.17 -1.38
N ALA A 324 5.54 10.38 -0.37
CA ALA A 324 5.18 8.96 -0.31
C ALA A 324 3.65 8.73 -0.33
N SER A 325 3.20 7.58 -0.85
CA SER A 325 1.78 7.21 -0.83
C SER A 325 1.24 7.07 0.60
N ALA A 326 -0.08 7.21 0.78
CA ALA A 326 -0.74 6.85 2.03
C ALA A 326 -0.48 5.38 2.41
N HIS A 327 -0.32 4.50 1.42
CA HIS A 327 0.00 3.09 1.62
C HIS A 327 1.40 2.86 2.20
N ALA A 328 2.41 3.62 1.75
CA ALA A 328 3.76 3.58 2.30
C ALA A 328 3.78 4.00 3.77
N HIS A 329 3.02 5.04 4.14
CA HIS A 329 2.86 5.45 5.54
C HIS A 329 2.25 4.36 6.43
N LEU A 330 1.37 3.53 5.87
CA LEU A 330 0.73 2.42 6.57
C LEU A 330 1.60 1.15 6.59
N GLY A 331 2.82 1.21 6.04
CA GLY A 331 3.75 0.09 5.98
C GLY A 331 3.29 -1.05 5.06
N ARG A 332 2.41 -0.77 4.10
CA ARG A 332 1.92 -1.78 3.14
C ARG A 332 3.01 -2.11 2.13
N THR A 333 3.01 -3.34 1.62
CA THR A 333 3.88 -3.73 0.49
C THR A 333 3.74 -2.72 -0.65
N ALA A 334 4.87 -2.20 -1.12
CA ALA A 334 4.89 -1.23 -2.22
C ALA A 334 4.51 -1.89 -3.55
N SER A 335 3.70 -1.21 -4.33
CA SER A 335 3.32 -1.59 -5.70
C SER A 335 3.33 -0.37 -6.62
N ARG A 336 3.04 -0.59 -7.89
CA ARG A 336 3.05 0.40 -8.96
C ARG A 336 2.15 1.60 -8.67
N ARG A 337 1.05 1.39 -7.95
CA ARG A 337 0.14 2.47 -7.52
C ARG A 337 0.84 3.48 -6.60
N ASP A 338 1.81 3.04 -5.81
CA ASP A 338 2.51 3.87 -4.83
C ASP A 338 3.41 4.91 -5.51
N ASP A 339 4.12 4.51 -6.55
CA ASP A 339 4.93 5.42 -7.37
C ASP A 339 4.06 6.43 -8.12
N LEU A 340 2.89 6.00 -8.61
CA LEU A 340 1.95 6.87 -9.32
C LEU A 340 1.26 7.88 -8.40
N GLU A 341 0.88 7.47 -7.18
CA GLU A 341 0.37 8.37 -6.15
C GLU A 341 1.45 9.38 -5.71
N SER A 342 2.68 8.91 -5.54
CA SER A 342 3.82 9.77 -5.19
C SER A 342 4.15 10.77 -6.32
N LEU A 343 4.01 10.34 -7.57
CA LEU A 343 4.11 11.23 -8.73
C LEU A 343 2.99 12.28 -8.72
N ALA A 344 1.75 11.92 -8.40
CA ALA A 344 0.65 12.89 -8.33
C ALA A 344 0.94 13.99 -7.29
N TYR A 345 1.40 13.61 -6.09
CA TYR A 345 1.81 14.57 -5.07
C TYR A 345 3.01 15.42 -5.49
N THR A 346 3.98 14.83 -6.20
CA THR A 346 5.13 15.53 -6.76
C THR A 346 4.71 16.59 -7.78
N LEU A 347 3.82 16.25 -8.72
CA LEU A 347 3.35 17.17 -9.76
C LEU A 347 2.52 18.32 -9.17
N ILE A 348 1.65 18.02 -8.20
CA ILE A 348 0.86 19.04 -7.50
C ILE A 348 1.78 19.98 -6.71
N PHE A 349 2.82 19.44 -6.07
CA PHE A 349 3.82 20.25 -5.39
C PHE A 349 4.56 21.17 -6.36
N LEU A 350 5.05 20.65 -7.50
CA LEU A 350 5.75 21.47 -8.50
C LEU A 350 4.87 22.60 -9.05
N HIS A 351 3.56 22.35 -9.18
CA HIS A 351 2.61 23.36 -9.65
C HIS A 351 2.22 24.39 -8.58
N ARG A 352 1.91 23.94 -7.35
CA ARG A 352 1.37 24.80 -6.27
C ARG A 352 2.42 25.34 -5.31
N GLY A 353 3.63 24.78 -5.35
CA GLY A 353 4.72 25.02 -4.42
C GLY A 353 4.55 24.46 -3.01
N ARG A 354 3.36 23.93 -2.67
CA ARG A 354 3.09 23.34 -1.35
C ARG A 354 2.03 22.25 -1.38
N LEU A 355 2.07 21.38 -0.36
CA LEU A 355 1.10 20.34 -0.05
C LEU A 355 0.48 20.59 1.35
N PRO A 356 -0.80 20.25 1.58
CA PRO A 356 -1.51 20.54 2.83
C PRO A 356 -0.98 19.85 4.09
N TRP A 357 -0.04 18.92 3.94
CA TRP A 357 0.57 18.14 5.03
C TRP A 357 2.04 18.49 5.26
N GLN A 358 2.49 19.65 4.82
CA GLN A 358 3.79 20.21 5.24
C GLN A 358 3.68 20.84 6.63
N GLY A 359 4.80 20.91 7.36
CA GLY A 359 4.90 21.57 8.67
C GLY A 359 4.72 20.65 9.89
N TYR A 360 4.29 19.39 9.72
CA TYR A 360 4.26 18.43 10.83
C TYR A 360 5.68 18.06 11.29
N GLN A 361 5.89 18.01 12.61
CA GLN A 361 7.17 17.68 13.28
C GLN A 361 6.97 16.62 14.36
N GLY A 362 8.07 16.06 14.87
CA GLY A 362 8.08 15.02 15.91
C GLY A 362 7.89 13.60 15.39
N ASP A 363 7.93 12.63 16.31
CA ASP A 363 7.94 11.18 15.98
C ASP A 363 6.64 10.70 15.32
N ASN A 364 5.53 11.37 15.60
CA ASN A 364 4.22 11.08 15.00
C ASN A 364 4.00 11.76 13.62
N LYS A 365 4.99 12.49 13.10
CA LYS A 365 4.91 13.23 11.83
C LYS A 365 4.40 12.37 10.68
N SER A 366 4.96 11.17 10.50
CA SER A 366 4.55 10.26 9.41
C SER A 366 3.06 9.89 9.50
N PHE A 367 2.58 9.61 10.71
CA PHE A 367 1.18 9.29 10.97
C PHE A 367 0.25 10.49 10.71
N LEU A 368 0.62 11.69 11.18
CA LEU A 368 -0.18 12.91 10.96
C LEU A 368 -0.28 13.25 9.47
N VAL A 369 0.83 13.11 8.73
CA VAL A 369 0.87 13.28 7.27
C VAL A 369 -0.04 12.26 6.58
N CYS A 370 0.02 10.98 6.99
CA CYS A 370 -0.86 9.94 6.46
C CYS A 370 -2.35 10.28 6.67
N LYS A 371 -2.72 10.65 7.91
CA LYS A 371 -4.09 11.04 8.26
C LYS A 371 -4.55 12.23 7.41
N LYS A 372 -3.69 13.23 7.22
CA LYS A 372 -4.00 14.41 6.40
C LYS A 372 -4.15 14.06 4.92
N LYS A 373 -3.31 13.18 4.37
CA LYS A 373 -3.43 12.67 2.99
C LYS A 373 -4.76 11.96 2.78
N MET A 374 -5.12 11.02 3.66
CA MET A 374 -6.37 10.26 3.58
C MET A 374 -7.63 11.15 3.74
N ALA A 375 -7.52 12.24 4.51
CA ALA A 375 -8.61 13.19 4.70
C ALA A 375 -8.74 14.24 3.58
N THR A 376 -7.75 14.38 2.70
CA THR A 376 -7.74 15.39 1.65
C THR A 376 -8.24 14.78 0.34
N SER A 377 -9.42 15.19 -0.11
CA SER A 377 -9.97 14.69 -1.39
C SER A 377 -9.21 15.27 -2.59
N PRO A 378 -9.27 14.61 -3.77
CA PRO A 378 -8.71 15.16 -5.00
C PRO A 378 -9.26 16.56 -5.35
N GLU A 379 -10.54 16.83 -5.09
CA GLU A 379 -11.16 18.16 -5.26
C GLU A 379 -10.43 19.21 -4.43
N MET A 380 -10.23 18.93 -3.14
CA MET A 380 -9.59 19.87 -2.22
C MET A 380 -8.11 20.08 -2.55
N LEU A 381 -7.41 19.00 -2.94
CA LEU A 381 -6.00 19.09 -3.27
C LEU A 381 -5.75 19.82 -4.61
N CYS A 382 -6.66 19.67 -5.56
CA CYS A 382 -6.51 20.18 -6.93
C CYS A 382 -7.42 21.38 -7.27
N CYS A 383 -8.01 22.06 -6.28
CA CYS A 383 -8.98 23.15 -6.50
C CYS A 383 -8.47 24.30 -7.38
N PHE A 384 -7.14 24.50 -7.48
CA PHE A 384 -6.49 25.49 -8.35
C PHE A 384 -5.50 24.86 -9.33
N CYS A 385 -5.67 23.58 -9.63
CA CYS A 385 -4.82 22.86 -10.58
C CYS A 385 -5.58 22.62 -11.90
N PRO A 386 -4.88 22.46 -13.02
CA PRO A 386 -5.48 21.96 -14.26
C PRO A 386 -6.31 20.68 -14.03
N PRO A 387 -7.45 20.49 -14.71
CA PRO A 387 -8.31 19.32 -14.54
C PRO A 387 -7.58 17.98 -14.71
N ALA A 388 -6.54 17.93 -15.54
CA ALA A 388 -5.70 16.76 -15.76
C ALA A 388 -5.08 16.23 -14.45
N LEU A 389 -4.56 17.12 -13.58
CA LEU A 389 -3.95 16.72 -12.30
C LEU A 389 -4.99 16.14 -11.34
N LYS A 390 -6.19 16.74 -11.30
CA LYS A 390 -7.30 16.21 -10.50
C LYS A 390 -7.68 14.80 -10.95
N GLN A 391 -7.93 14.62 -12.25
CA GLN A 391 -8.32 13.34 -12.84
C GLN A 391 -7.23 12.28 -12.64
N PHE A 392 -5.96 12.66 -12.79
CA PHE A 392 -4.84 11.77 -12.54
C PHE A 392 -4.82 11.30 -11.08
N LEU A 393 -4.93 12.24 -10.13
CA LEU A 393 -4.98 11.93 -8.71
C LEU A 393 -6.18 11.03 -8.35
N GLU A 394 -7.38 11.33 -8.85
CA GLU A 394 -8.58 10.51 -8.64
C GLU A 394 -8.39 9.07 -9.09
N ILE A 395 -7.72 8.85 -10.23
CA ILE A 395 -7.47 7.50 -10.75
C ILE A 395 -6.47 6.78 -9.83
N VAL A 396 -5.33 7.38 -9.51
CA VAL A 396 -4.23 6.69 -8.80
C VAL A 396 -4.58 6.35 -7.35
N VAL A 397 -5.29 7.22 -6.62
CA VAL A 397 -5.66 6.96 -5.21
C VAL A 397 -6.71 5.85 -5.05
N ASN A 398 -7.39 5.49 -6.15
CA ASN A 398 -8.39 4.42 -6.18
C ASN A 398 -7.85 3.11 -6.77
N MET A 399 -6.58 3.05 -7.20
CA MET A 399 -5.99 1.83 -7.76
C MET A 399 -5.82 0.72 -6.72
N LYS A 400 -6.13 -0.52 -7.12
CA LYS A 400 -5.89 -1.70 -6.27
C LYS A 400 -4.40 -2.04 -6.23
N PHE A 401 -4.02 -2.84 -5.23
CA PHE A 401 -2.63 -3.23 -4.98
C PHE A 401 -2.00 -3.94 -6.17
N ASP A 402 -2.74 -4.84 -6.80
CA ASP A 402 -2.32 -5.69 -7.90
C ASP A 402 -2.76 -5.18 -9.28
N GLU A 403 -3.42 -4.02 -9.35
CA GLU A 403 -3.94 -3.44 -10.58
C GLU A 403 -2.81 -3.09 -11.56
N GLU A 404 -3.02 -3.39 -12.85
CA GLU A 404 -2.14 -2.99 -13.94
C GLU A 404 -2.48 -1.54 -14.35
N PRO A 405 -1.57 -0.56 -14.18
CA PRO A 405 -1.89 0.81 -14.53
C PRO A 405 -2.01 0.99 -16.05
N ASN A 406 -3.06 1.69 -16.50
CA ASN A 406 -3.21 2.08 -17.90
C ASN A 406 -2.41 3.36 -18.19
N TYR A 407 -1.09 3.24 -18.37
CA TYR A 407 -0.19 4.37 -18.62
C TYR A 407 -0.60 5.25 -19.80
N SER A 408 -1.08 4.64 -20.89
CA SER A 408 -1.54 5.41 -22.06
C SER A 408 -2.71 6.33 -21.71
N LYS A 409 -3.68 5.84 -20.92
CA LYS A 409 -4.77 6.68 -20.43
C LYS A 409 -4.25 7.78 -19.50
N LEU A 410 -3.34 7.46 -18.57
CA LEU A 410 -2.78 8.46 -17.65
C LEU A 410 -2.02 9.56 -18.38
N ILE A 411 -1.23 9.21 -19.41
CA ILE A 411 -0.52 10.15 -20.28
C ILE A 411 -1.52 11.04 -21.03
N SER A 412 -2.59 10.47 -21.60
CA SER A 412 -3.57 11.21 -22.39
C SER A 412 -4.28 12.33 -21.62
N LEU A 413 -4.34 12.26 -20.29
CA LEU A 413 -4.92 13.32 -19.45
C LEU A 413 -4.20 14.66 -19.63
N PHE A 414 -2.90 14.62 -19.91
CA PHE A 414 -2.03 15.80 -19.96
C PHE A 414 -1.84 16.34 -21.38
N GLU A 415 -2.27 15.62 -22.43
CA GLU A 415 -2.04 16.00 -23.83
C GLU A 415 -2.59 17.40 -24.16
N GLY A 416 -3.76 17.74 -23.62
CA GLY A 416 -4.38 19.06 -23.82
C GLY A 416 -3.63 20.24 -23.17
N LEU A 417 -2.63 19.97 -22.32
CA LEU A 417 -1.79 20.98 -21.68
C LEU A 417 -0.40 21.10 -22.35
N LEU A 418 -0.08 20.24 -23.31
CA LEU A 418 1.21 20.27 -24.00
C LEU A 418 1.19 21.30 -25.12
N GLY A 419 2.28 22.06 -25.26
CA GLY A 419 2.46 22.94 -26.41
C GLY A 419 2.38 22.17 -27.74
N PRO A 420 1.81 22.77 -28.80
CA PRO A 420 1.53 22.09 -30.07
C PRO A 420 2.81 21.68 -30.82
N ASN A 421 3.93 22.38 -30.57
CA ASN A 421 5.21 22.09 -31.20
C ASN A 421 6.16 21.36 -30.22
N PRO A 422 6.44 20.06 -30.43
CA PRO A 422 7.33 19.28 -29.56
C PRO A 422 8.76 19.85 -29.43
N ALA A 423 9.28 20.53 -30.45
CA ALA A 423 10.65 21.03 -30.44
C ALA A 423 10.88 22.17 -29.42
N ILE A 424 9.84 22.97 -29.16
CA ILE A 424 9.91 24.11 -28.23
C ILE A 424 9.46 23.75 -26.82
N ARG A 425 8.95 22.54 -26.58
CA ARG A 425 8.55 22.11 -25.23
C ARG A 425 9.75 22.22 -24.27
N PRO A 426 9.49 22.53 -22.99
CA PRO A 426 10.55 22.67 -22.01
C PRO A 426 11.25 21.33 -21.69
N ILE A 427 10.51 20.22 -21.80
CA ILE A 427 11.02 18.85 -21.61
C ILE A 427 10.63 17.98 -22.81
N ASN A 428 11.52 17.07 -23.20
CA ASN A 428 11.27 16.08 -24.23
C ASN A 428 10.24 15.05 -23.73
N THR A 429 9.22 14.76 -24.56
CA THR A 429 8.10 13.85 -24.26
C THR A 429 8.01 12.69 -25.26
N ASP A 430 9.06 12.42 -26.04
CA ASP A 430 9.13 11.37 -27.06
C ASP A 430 8.99 9.96 -26.46
N GLY A 431 9.35 9.78 -25.19
CA GLY A 431 9.15 8.53 -24.46
C GLY A 431 7.69 8.10 -24.46
N ALA A 432 6.80 9.04 -24.15
CA ALA A 432 5.37 8.83 -24.06
C ALA A 432 4.70 8.56 -25.41
N GLN A 433 5.20 9.15 -26.50
CA GLN A 433 4.68 8.89 -27.85
C GLN A 433 4.74 7.39 -28.17
N LYS A 434 5.82 6.69 -27.79
CA LYS A 434 5.96 5.24 -28.02
C LYS A 434 4.85 4.44 -27.33
N ILE A 435 4.45 4.85 -26.13
CA ILE A 435 3.37 4.20 -25.37
C ILE A 435 2.03 4.40 -26.09
N ILE A 436 1.75 5.63 -26.53
CA ILE A 436 0.51 5.97 -27.25
C ILE A 436 0.42 5.21 -28.58
N TYR A 437 1.49 5.20 -29.39
CA TYR A 437 1.52 4.52 -30.69
C TYR A 437 1.41 2.99 -30.59
N GLN A 438 2.00 2.37 -29.57
CA GLN A 438 1.88 0.92 -29.35
C GLN A 438 0.43 0.49 -29.06
N VAL A 439 -0.38 1.34 -28.43
CA VAL A 439 -1.81 1.09 -28.20
C VAL A 439 -2.62 1.26 -29.49
N GLY A 440 -2.30 2.27 -30.32
CA GLY A 440 -2.93 2.46 -31.63
C GLY A 440 -2.75 1.26 -32.57
N GLN A 441 -1.57 0.63 -32.56
CA GLN A 441 -1.29 -0.60 -33.32
C GLN A 441 -2.05 -1.83 -32.80
N LYS A 442 -2.28 -1.94 -31.47
CA LYS A 442 -3.12 -3.02 -30.90
C LYS A 442 -4.59 -2.88 -31.27
N ARG A 443 -5.10 -1.65 -31.43
CA ARG A 443 -6.46 -1.40 -31.95
C ARG A 443 -6.60 -1.73 -33.44
N GLY A 444 -5.53 -1.60 -34.23
CA GLY A 444 -5.52 -1.92 -35.67
C GLY A 444 -5.52 -3.42 -36.03
N ARG A 445 -5.60 -4.34 -35.05
CA ARG A 445 -5.64 -5.80 -35.27
C ARG A 445 -6.97 -6.48 -34.93
N LEU A 446 -8.01 -5.71 -34.69
CA LEU A 446 -9.39 -6.22 -34.61
C LEU A 446 -10.19 -5.51 -35.70
N ASN A 447 -10.36 -6.20 -36.83
CA ASN A 447 -11.29 -5.77 -37.86
C ASN A 447 -12.73 -5.93 -37.33
N ILE A 448 -13.47 -4.83 -37.49
CA ILE A 448 -14.85 -4.72 -37.95
C ILE A 448 -15.54 -6.09 -38.15
N ASP A 449 -16.48 -6.40 -37.27
CA ASP A 449 -17.79 -6.89 -37.66
C ASP A 449 -18.82 -6.25 -36.73
N GLU A 450 -19.90 -5.80 -37.36
CA GLU A 450 -21.00 -5.00 -36.84
C GLU A 450 -21.90 -5.81 -35.90
N GLU A 451 -22.34 -5.21 -34.79
CA GLU A 451 -23.76 -5.17 -34.40
C GLU A 451 -23.95 -4.24 -33.19
N ASP A 452 -24.69 -3.17 -33.45
CA ASP A 452 -25.09 -2.12 -32.53
C ASP A 452 -26.45 -2.51 -31.92
N ASP A 453 -26.48 -3.01 -30.68
CA ASP A 453 -27.62 -2.85 -29.77
C ASP A 453 -27.35 -3.43 -28.36
N GLN A 454 -26.72 -2.65 -27.47
CA GLN A 454 -26.93 -2.82 -26.02
C GLN A 454 -26.88 -1.46 -25.30
N PRO A 455 -27.81 -1.19 -24.36
CA PRO A 455 -27.90 0.10 -23.70
C PRO A 455 -26.64 0.35 -22.85
N LYS A 456 -25.97 1.48 -23.14
CA LYS A 456 -24.81 1.98 -22.37
C LYS A 456 -25.16 1.99 -20.88
N LYS A 457 -24.63 1.02 -20.12
CA LYS A 457 -24.66 1.06 -18.66
C LYS A 457 -23.94 2.33 -18.23
N LYS A 458 -24.71 3.32 -17.76
CA LYS A 458 -24.18 4.47 -17.01
C LYS A 458 -23.38 3.91 -15.84
N VAL A 459 -22.06 3.96 -15.96
CA VAL A 459 -21.14 3.68 -14.86
C VAL A 459 -21.41 4.75 -13.82
N ARG A 460 -22.10 4.36 -12.75
CA ARG A 460 -22.32 5.22 -11.60
C ARG A 460 -20.95 5.36 -10.91
N LEU A 461 -20.33 6.52 -11.08
CA LEU A 461 -19.15 6.93 -10.32
C LEU A 461 -19.48 6.77 -8.83
N GLY A 462 -18.82 5.81 -8.18
CA GLY A 462 -18.91 5.63 -6.75
C GLY A 462 -18.31 6.85 -6.04
N VAL A 463 -18.94 7.24 -4.93
CA VAL A 463 -18.37 8.20 -3.98
C VAL A 463 -17.03 7.66 -3.44
N PRO A 464 -16.07 8.54 -3.07
CA PRO A 464 -14.74 8.14 -2.62
C PRO A 464 -14.80 7.13 -1.48
N ALA A 465 -14.05 6.02 -1.61
CA ALA A 465 -13.97 5.02 -0.56
C ALA A 465 -13.23 5.60 0.66
N THR A 466 -13.94 5.80 1.77
CA THR A 466 -13.31 5.98 3.08
C THR A 466 -12.72 4.63 3.50
N GLN A 467 -11.39 4.50 3.39
CA GLN A 467 -10.69 3.26 3.69
C GLN A 467 -10.76 2.94 5.19
N TRP A 468 -11.24 1.73 5.52
CA TRP A 468 -11.16 1.17 6.86
C TRP A 468 -9.92 0.30 7.00
N ILE A 469 -9.33 0.30 8.19
CA ILE A 469 -8.28 -0.64 8.58
C ILE A 469 -8.96 -1.73 9.41
N SER A 470 -8.88 -2.98 8.95
CA SER A 470 -9.23 -4.15 9.76
C SER A 470 -7.94 -4.93 10.02
N VAL A 471 -7.59 -5.11 11.29
CA VAL A 471 -6.45 -5.92 11.72
C VAL A 471 -6.91 -7.38 11.74
N TYR A 472 -6.29 -8.22 10.91
CA TYR A 472 -6.57 -9.67 10.88
C TYR A 472 -5.40 -10.43 11.49
N ASN A 473 -5.70 -11.31 12.44
CA ASN A 473 -4.77 -12.37 12.83
C ASN A 473 -4.83 -13.49 11.78
N ALA A 474 -3.66 -13.96 11.34
CA ALA A 474 -3.52 -15.04 10.37
C ALA A 474 -4.34 -16.26 10.79
N ARG A 475 -5.42 -16.56 10.06
CA ARG A 475 -6.16 -17.81 10.15
C ARG A 475 -6.04 -18.57 8.83
N LEU A 476 -6.24 -19.88 8.90
CA LEU A 476 -6.31 -20.78 7.74
C LEU A 476 -7.28 -20.23 6.67
N PRO A 477 -7.07 -20.52 5.37
CA PRO A 477 -7.99 -20.09 4.31
C PRO A 477 -9.43 -20.47 4.68
N MET A 478 -10.31 -19.48 4.80
CA MET A 478 -11.69 -19.67 5.22
C MET A 478 -12.65 -18.94 4.29
N LYS A 479 -13.87 -19.48 4.15
CA LYS A 479 -14.94 -18.85 3.38
C LYS A 479 -15.34 -17.55 4.08
N GLN A 480 -15.17 -16.42 3.41
CA GLN A 480 -15.54 -15.09 3.91
C GLN A 480 -16.38 -14.33 2.88
N ARG A 481 -17.27 -13.46 3.36
CA ARG A 481 -18.07 -12.53 2.57
C ARG A 481 -18.06 -11.18 3.25
N TYR A 482 -17.89 -10.14 2.45
CA TYR A 482 -17.98 -8.76 2.93
C TYR A 482 -19.01 -7.98 2.11
N HIS A 483 -19.76 -7.14 2.80
CA HIS A 483 -20.69 -6.19 2.21
C HIS A 483 -20.39 -4.81 2.79
N TYR A 484 -20.40 -3.80 1.94
CA TYR A 484 -20.15 -2.41 2.33
C TYR A 484 -21.16 -1.52 1.60
N ASN A 485 -21.36 -0.30 2.10
CA ASN A 485 -22.39 0.62 1.61
C ASN A 485 -23.80 0.01 1.64
N VAL A 486 -24.09 -0.81 2.66
CA VAL A 486 -25.40 -1.44 2.84
C VAL A 486 -26.32 -0.44 3.53
N ALA A 487 -27.46 -0.13 2.91
CA ALA A 487 -28.52 0.65 3.55
C ALA A 487 -29.34 -0.23 4.51
N ASP A 488 -29.96 0.37 5.53
CA ASP A 488 -30.79 -0.30 6.55
C ASP A 488 -31.76 -1.33 5.95
N ALA A 489 -32.49 -0.95 4.91
CA ALA A 489 -33.48 -1.80 4.23
C ALA A 489 -32.91 -3.06 3.57
N ARG A 490 -31.60 -3.10 3.31
CA ARG A 490 -30.92 -4.23 2.66
C ARG A 490 -30.10 -5.08 3.63
N LEU A 491 -29.95 -4.64 4.87
CA LEU A 491 -29.10 -5.30 5.86
C LEU A 491 -29.53 -6.76 6.10
N ALA A 492 -30.83 -6.98 6.36
CA ALA A 492 -31.38 -8.31 6.62
C ALA A 492 -31.13 -9.28 5.46
N GLN A 493 -31.36 -8.83 4.22
CA GLN A 493 -31.14 -9.63 3.02
C GLN A 493 -29.69 -10.14 2.92
N HIS A 494 -28.71 -9.28 3.25
CA HIS A 494 -27.30 -9.64 3.22
C HIS A 494 -26.93 -10.64 4.32
N VAL A 495 -27.46 -10.43 5.53
CA VAL A 495 -27.23 -11.33 6.67
C VAL A 495 -27.86 -12.70 6.42
N GLU A 496 -29.12 -12.76 6.01
CA GLU A 496 -29.83 -14.01 5.71
C GLU A 496 -29.13 -14.82 4.62
N LYS A 497 -28.68 -14.15 3.54
CA LYS A 497 -27.91 -14.81 2.49
C LYS A 497 -26.57 -15.33 2.99
N GLY A 498 -25.91 -14.62 3.90
CA GLY A 498 -24.68 -15.08 4.55
C GLY A 498 -24.92 -16.32 5.42
N ILE A 499 -25.97 -16.30 6.25
CA ILE A 499 -26.36 -17.42 7.10
C ILE A 499 -26.71 -18.66 6.26
N ALA A 500 -27.47 -18.49 5.18
CA ALA A 500 -27.80 -19.57 4.25
C ALA A 500 -26.55 -20.21 3.61
N ASP A 501 -25.47 -19.44 3.50
CA ASP A 501 -24.17 -19.87 3.00
C ASP A 501 -23.24 -20.43 4.09
N GLY A 502 -23.72 -20.59 5.32
CA GLY A 502 -22.96 -21.08 6.46
C GLY A 502 -21.95 -20.05 7.01
N LEU A 503 -22.23 -18.76 6.82
CA LEU A 503 -21.38 -17.66 7.31
C LEU A 503 -22.06 -16.95 8.47
N LEU A 504 -21.28 -16.58 9.49
CA LEU A 504 -21.75 -15.78 10.62
C LEU A 504 -21.03 -14.44 10.64
N ILE A 505 -21.69 -13.40 11.15
CA ILE A 505 -21.12 -12.05 11.24
C ILE A 505 -19.98 -12.07 12.24
N SER A 506 -18.78 -11.70 11.78
CA SER A 506 -17.60 -11.55 12.62
C SER A 506 -17.34 -10.09 13.00
N CYS A 507 -17.72 -9.14 12.15
CA CYS A 507 -17.52 -7.72 12.41
C CYS A 507 -18.57 -6.86 11.70
N VAL A 508 -19.03 -5.81 12.38
CA VAL A 508 -19.88 -4.77 11.83
C VAL A 508 -19.26 -3.40 12.03
N ALA A 509 -19.46 -2.50 11.08
CA ALA A 509 -19.10 -1.09 11.18
C ALA A 509 -20.15 -0.23 10.49
N SER A 510 -20.22 1.06 10.84
CA SER A 510 -21.11 2.01 10.19
C SER A 510 -20.46 3.38 10.05
N CYS A 511 -20.80 4.07 8.96
CA CYS A 511 -20.45 5.46 8.71
C CYS A 511 -21.44 6.08 7.73
N THR A 512 -21.78 7.36 7.92
CA THR A 512 -22.72 8.09 7.03
C THR A 512 -24.06 7.36 6.81
N ASN A 513 -24.56 6.65 7.83
CA ASN A 513 -25.77 5.82 7.79
C ASN A 513 -25.73 4.67 6.78
N LEU A 514 -24.53 4.15 6.52
CA LEU A 514 -24.30 2.95 5.73
C LEU A 514 -23.54 1.92 6.57
N TRP A 515 -23.88 0.66 6.37
CA TRP A 515 -23.30 -0.46 7.10
C TRP A 515 -22.23 -1.18 6.28
N ALA A 516 -21.22 -1.66 7.00
CA ALA A 516 -20.28 -2.67 6.53
C ALA A 516 -20.41 -3.92 7.39
N LEU A 517 -20.50 -5.08 6.73
CA LEU A 517 -20.65 -6.40 7.33
C LEU A 517 -19.50 -7.29 6.84
N ILE A 518 -18.86 -7.98 7.78
CA ILE A 518 -17.90 -9.04 7.49
C ILE A 518 -18.47 -10.32 8.09
N MET A 519 -18.57 -11.36 7.26
CA MET A 519 -19.10 -12.66 7.65
C MET A 519 -18.13 -13.76 7.22
N ASP A 520 -17.85 -14.72 8.09
CA ASP A 520 -16.97 -15.84 7.78
C ASP A 520 -17.42 -17.15 8.43
N ALA A 521 -16.93 -18.27 7.88
CA ALA A 521 -17.19 -19.62 8.39
C ALA A 521 -16.28 -20.01 9.57
N GLY A 522 -15.27 -19.19 9.88
CA GLY A 522 -14.23 -19.50 10.85
C GLY A 522 -14.42 -18.86 12.22
N THR A 523 -15.58 -18.26 12.50
CA THR A 523 -15.83 -17.50 13.73
C THR A 523 -15.76 -18.35 15.00
N GLY A 524 -16.10 -19.64 14.90
CA GLY A 524 -16.29 -20.52 16.06
C GLY A 524 -17.63 -20.33 16.77
N PHE A 525 -18.50 -19.43 16.28
CA PHE A 525 -19.82 -19.22 16.85
C PHE A 525 -20.78 -20.34 16.47
N THR A 526 -21.67 -20.72 17.38
CA THR A 526 -22.65 -21.81 17.19
C THR A 526 -24.06 -21.33 16.89
N SER A 527 -24.38 -20.10 17.28
CA SER A 527 -25.65 -19.43 16.99
C SER A 527 -25.44 -17.92 17.05
N GLN A 528 -26.23 -17.16 16.30
CA GLN A 528 -26.13 -15.70 16.24
C GLN A 528 -27.50 -15.05 16.11
N VAL A 529 -27.67 -13.94 16.81
CA VAL A 529 -28.82 -13.04 16.72
C VAL A 529 -28.32 -11.62 16.51
N TYR A 530 -29.13 -10.79 15.84
CA TYR A 530 -28.80 -9.38 15.63
C TYR A 530 -30.05 -8.52 15.71
N GLU A 531 -29.87 -7.25 16.08
CA GLU A 531 -30.92 -6.25 16.07
C GLU A 531 -30.40 -4.95 15.47
N LEU A 532 -31.10 -4.46 14.45
CA LEU A 532 -30.97 -3.10 13.97
C LEU A 532 -32.06 -2.27 14.64
N SER A 533 -31.66 -1.38 15.55
CA SER A 533 -32.59 -0.59 16.36
C SER A 533 -32.31 0.91 16.21
N PRO A 534 -33.36 1.77 16.17
CA PRO A 534 -33.19 3.22 16.30
C PRO A 534 -32.75 3.63 17.71
N SER A 535 -32.89 2.74 18.70
CA SER A 535 -32.39 2.96 20.06
C SER A 535 -30.93 2.52 20.14
N PHE A 536 -30.03 3.45 20.47
CA PHE A 536 -28.59 3.18 20.57
C PHE A 536 -28.29 2.18 21.68
N LEU A 537 -27.79 0.99 21.29
CA LEU A 537 -27.56 -0.17 22.16
C LEU A 537 -28.79 -0.52 23.01
N HIS A 538 -29.85 -0.95 22.32
CA HIS A 538 -31.16 -1.27 22.88
C HIS A 538 -31.08 -2.18 24.12
N LYS A 539 -31.28 -1.59 25.30
CA LYS A 539 -31.02 -2.23 26.59
C LYS A 539 -31.87 -3.47 26.84
N GLU A 540 -33.19 -3.38 26.63
CA GLU A 540 -34.11 -4.49 26.93
C GLU A 540 -33.82 -5.71 26.07
N TRP A 541 -33.56 -5.50 24.77
CA TRP A 541 -33.19 -6.57 23.86
C TRP A 541 -31.86 -7.25 24.24
N ILE A 542 -30.83 -6.46 24.59
CA ILE A 542 -29.53 -6.99 25.03
C ILE A 542 -29.69 -7.85 26.30
N MET A 543 -30.49 -7.40 27.27
CA MET A 543 -30.72 -8.13 28.52
C MET A 543 -31.42 -9.48 28.26
N ASP A 544 -32.47 -9.49 27.44
CA ASP A 544 -33.17 -10.72 27.03
C ASP A 544 -32.22 -11.71 26.31
N GLN A 545 -31.29 -11.21 25.49
CA GLN A 545 -30.30 -12.06 24.82
C GLN A 545 -29.23 -12.58 25.79
N TRP A 546 -28.82 -11.80 26.80
CA TRP A 546 -27.92 -12.28 27.84
C TRP A 546 -28.54 -13.41 28.69
N GLU A 547 -29.82 -13.31 29.05
CA GLU A 547 -30.56 -14.39 29.74
C GLU A 547 -30.59 -15.69 28.91
N LYS A 548 -30.58 -15.55 27.59
CA LYS A 548 -30.51 -16.67 26.64
C LYS A 548 -29.08 -17.18 26.37
N ASN A 549 -28.09 -16.69 27.11
CA ASN A 549 -26.66 -17.01 26.98
C ASN A 549 -26.02 -16.58 25.65
N TYR A 550 -26.54 -15.52 25.00
CA TYR A 550 -25.82 -14.87 23.91
C TYR A 550 -24.92 -13.77 24.48
N TYR A 551 -23.73 -13.57 23.89
CA TYR A 551 -22.85 -12.47 24.26
C TYR A 551 -22.67 -11.52 23.09
N ILE A 552 -22.55 -10.22 23.34
CA ILE A 552 -22.27 -9.22 22.31
C ILE A 552 -20.93 -9.56 21.66
N SER A 553 -20.97 -9.83 20.36
CA SER A 553 -19.80 -10.18 19.54
C SER A 553 -19.37 -9.05 18.63
N SER A 554 -20.28 -8.16 18.23
CA SER A 554 -19.96 -6.97 17.44
C SER A 554 -21.04 -5.91 17.56
N ILE A 555 -20.66 -4.63 17.56
CA ILE A 555 -21.58 -3.49 17.61
C ILE A 555 -21.13 -2.40 16.64
N ALA A 556 -22.11 -1.69 16.06
CA ALA A 556 -21.86 -0.48 15.28
C ALA A 556 -23.03 0.50 15.45
N GLY A 557 -22.73 1.80 15.43
CA GLY A 557 -23.69 2.88 15.47
C GLY A 557 -23.63 3.74 14.22
N SER A 558 -24.76 4.30 13.82
CA SER A 558 -24.88 5.27 12.73
C SER A 558 -24.93 6.71 13.25
N ASN A 559 -24.75 7.66 12.35
CA ASN A 559 -24.87 9.08 12.69
C ASN A 559 -26.32 9.49 12.96
N SER A 560 -27.30 8.73 12.46
CA SER A 560 -28.73 8.94 12.74
C SER A 560 -29.17 8.44 14.12
N GLY A 561 -28.28 7.81 14.89
CA GLY A 561 -28.60 7.23 16.20
C GLY A 561 -28.99 5.76 16.16
N ASN A 562 -29.15 5.17 14.97
CA ASN A 562 -29.41 3.74 14.83
C ASN A 562 -28.19 2.94 15.29
N SER A 563 -28.42 1.74 15.80
CA SER A 563 -27.34 0.81 16.15
C SER A 563 -27.66 -0.60 15.67
N LEU A 564 -26.62 -1.29 15.24
CA LEU A 564 -26.63 -2.71 14.95
C LEU A 564 -25.88 -3.42 16.07
N VAL A 565 -26.57 -4.28 16.79
CA VAL A 565 -25.99 -5.14 17.82
C VAL A 565 -26.03 -6.58 17.34
N VAL A 566 -24.89 -7.25 17.37
CA VAL A 566 -24.78 -8.68 17.04
C VAL A 566 -24.35 -9.43 18.29
N MET A 567 -25.10 -10.46 18.66
CA MET A 567 -24.81 -11.31 19.81
C MET A 567 -24.71 -12.78 19.37
N SER A 568 -23.72 -13.50 19.89
CA SER A 568 -23.38 -14.85 19.44
C SER A 568 -23.19 -15.82 20.62
N LYS A 569 -23.49 -17.11 20.37
CA LYS A 569 -23.12 -18.26 21.22
C LYS A 569 -21.84 -18.91 20.72
N GLY A 570 -21.15 -19.65 21.60
CA GLY A 570 -19.85 -20.24 21.30
C GLY A 570 -18.69 -19.24 21.40
N THR A 571 -18.92 -18.10 22.06
CA THR A 571 -17.83 -17.22 22.46
C THR A 571 -17.07 -17.83 23.63
N GLN A 572 -15.83 -17.40 23.83
CA GLN A 572 -15.04 -17.72 25.02
C GLN A 572 -15.43 -16.87 26.24
N TYR A 573 -16.38 -15.93 26.09
CA TYR A 573 -16.71 -14.98 27.14
C TYR A 573 -17.51 -15.65 28.25
N THR A 574 -17.16 -15.35 29.50
CA THR A 574 -17.87 -15.87 30.68
C THR A 574 -18.80 -14.82 31.30
N GLN A 575 -18.39 -13.55 31.26
CA GLN A 575 -19.17 -12.41 31.75
C GLN A 575 -18.97 -11.22 30.83
N GLN A 576 -20.00 -10.39 30.68
CA GLN A 576 -19.94 -9.18 29.86
C GLN A 576 -20.60 -8.01 30.58
N SER A 577 -20.10 -6.81 30.32
CA SER A 577 -20.65 -5.56 30.79
C SER A 577 -20.53 -4.53 29.67
N TYR A 578 -21.56 -3.71 29.47
CA TYR A 578 -21.48 -2.60 28.53
C TYR A 578 -21.87 -1.29 29.19
N LYS A 579 -21.38 -0.19 28.61
CA LYS A 579 -21.71 1.16 29.04
C LYS A 579 -22.00 2.05 27.83
N VAL A 580 -23.09 2.79 27.92
CA VAL A 580 -23.39 3.94 27.06
C VAL A 580 -23.07 5.21 27.82
N SER A 581 -22.42 6.18 27.18
CA SER A 581 -21.95 7.41 27.82
C SER A 581 -21.82 8.54 26.80
N ASP A 582 -22.18 9.77 27.18
CA ASP A 582 -22.04 10.93 26.29
C ASP A 582 -20.58 11.45 26.19
N SER A 583 -19.70 10.94 27.04
CA SER A 583 -18.25 11.14 26.99
C SER A 583 -17.52 9.79 27.05
N PHE A 584 -16.27 9.74 26.59
CA PHE A 584 -15.48 8.49 26.60
C PHE A 584 -15.32 7.97 28.04
N PRO A 585 -15.80 6.75 28.37
CA PRO A 585 -15.97 6.31 29.76
C PRO A 585 -14.69 5.76 30.41
N PHE A 586 -13.58 6.51 30.35
CA PHE A 586 -12.25 6.04 30.78
C PHE A 586 -12.19 5.53 32.23
N LYS A 587 -12.82 6.27 33.18
CA LYS A 587 -12.87 5.85 34.60
C LYS A 587 -13.55 4.49 34.80
N TRP A 588 -14.59 4.21 34.01
CA TRP A 588 -15.32 2.95 34.07
C TRP A 588 -14.49 1.80 33.46
N ILE A 589 -13.82 2.05 32.34
CA ILE A 589 -12.92 1.08 31.71
C ILE A 589 -11.79 0.68 32.68
N ASN A 590 -11.13 1.64 33.33
CA ASN A 590 -10.07 1.37 34.31
C ASN A 590 -10.56 0.60 35.54
N LYS A 591 -11.81 0.83 35.97
CA LYS A 591 -12.43 0.02 37.03
C LYS A 591 -12.63 -1.42 36.54
N LYS A 592 -13.15 -1.60 35.33
CA LYS A 592 -13.44 -2.91 34.75
C LYS A 592 -12.19 -3.73 34.43
N TRP A 593 -11.09 -3.11 33.98
CA TRP A 593 -9.80 -3.78 33.84
C TRP A 593 -9.30 -4.37 35.16
N ARG A 594 -9.40 -3.63 36.27
CA ARG A 594 -9.05 -4.15 37.61
C ARG A 594 -9.96 -5.31 38.05
N GLU A 595 -11.19 -5.37 37.53
CA GLU A 595 -12.12 -6.48 37.73
C GLU A 595 -11.89 -7.63 36.72
N GLY A 596 -10.83 -7.60 35.91
CA GLY A 596 -10.49 -8.66 34.94
C GLY A 596 -11.34 -8.67 33.66
N PHE A 597 -12.08 -7.60 33.38
CA PHE A 597 -12.78 -7.42 32.11
C PHE A 597 -11.87 -6.70 31.11
N TYR A 598 -11.97 -7.07 29.83
CA TYR A 598 -11.23 -6.45 28.75
C TYR A 598 -12.18 -5.86 27.72
N VAL A 599 -11.82 -4.75 27.09
CA VAL A 599 -12.61 -4.14 26.02
C VAL A 599 -12.64 -5.09 24.83
N THR A 600 -13.84 -5.50 24.41
CA THR A 600 -14.05 -6.45 23.30
C THR A 600 -14.75 -5.80 22.11
N SER A 601 -15.50 -4.73 22.33
CA SER A 601 -16.12 -3.96 21.25
C SER A 601 -16.38 -2.52 21.67
N MET A 602 -16.33 -1.59 20.73
CA MET A 602 -16.64 -0.18 20.95
C MET A 602 -17.26 0.43 19.71
N THR A 603 -18.15 1.40 19.91
CA THR A 603 -18.79 2.14 18.82
C THR A 603 -19.20 3.52 19.29
N THR A 604 -19.49 4.40 18.33
CA THR A 604 -20.19 5.67 18.58
C THR A 604 -21.48 5.74 17.77
N ALA A 605 -22.41 6.56 18.23
CA ALA A 605 -23.55 7.05 17.44
C ALA A 605 -23.77 8.52 17.81
N GLY A 606 -23.52 9.43 16.85
CA GLY A 606 -23.44 10.86 17.15
C GLY A 606 -22.35 11.15 18.18
N SER A 607 -22.71 11.80 19.29
CA SER A 607 -21.81 12.11 20.41
C SER A 607 -21.70 11.00 21.46
N ARG A 608 -22.54 9.95 21.38
CA ARG A 608 -22.60 8.90 22.40
C ARG A 608 -21.60 7.79 22.10
N TRP A 609 -20.97 7.30 23.16
CA TRP A 609 -20.05 6.16 23.18
C TRP A 609 -20.78 4.92 23.68
N GLY A 610 -20.56 3.79 23.02
CA GLY A 610 -20.92 2.46 23.48
C GLY A 610 -19.66 1.62 23.63
N VAL A 611 -19.39 1.11 24.84
CA VAL A 611 -18.21 0.27 25.13
C VAL A 611 -18.67 -1.04 25.75
N VAL A 612 -18.20 -2.16 25.21
CA VAL A 612 -18.46 -3.51 25.68
C VAL A 612 -17.16 -4.10 26.20
N MET A 613 -17.21 -4.69 27.39
CA MET A 613 -16.09 -5.37 28.02
C MET A 613 -16.49 -6.77 28.45
N SER A 614 -15.62 -7.76 28.21
CA SER A 614 -15.87 -9.16 28.51
C SER A 614 -14.73 -9.77 29.33
N ARG A 615 -15.06 -10.74 30.20
CA ARG A 615 -14.09 -11.64 30.84
C ARG A 615 -13.76 -12.82 29.93
N ASN A 616 -12.56 -13.38 30.11
CA ASN A 616 -12.04 -14.50 29.31
C ASN A 616 -11.99 -14.19 27.81
N ALA A 617 -11.65 -12.94 27.46
CA ALA A 617 -11.59 -12.48 26.07
C ALA A 617 -10.32 -12.92 25.32
N GLY A 618 -9.39 -13.62 25.99
CA GLY A 618 -8.12 -14.05 25.40
C GLY A 618 -7.07 -12.95 25.26
N PHE A 619 -7.30 -11.78 25.85
CA PHE A 619 -6.32 -10.69 25.91
C PHE A 619 -5.52 -10.78 27.23
N SER A 620 -4.20 -10.62 27.16
CA SER A 620 -3.35 -10.47 28.36
C SER A 620 -3.29 -9.02 28.82
N ASP A 621 -3.08 -8.10 27.87
CA ASP A 621 -2.85 -6.67 28.11
C ASP A 621 -3.65 -5.81 27.14
N GLN A 622 -4.08 -4.64 27.59
CA GLN A 622 -4.76 -3.63 26.76
C GLN A 622 -4.34 -2.23 27.17
N VAL A 623 -4.14 -1.38 26.16
CA VAL A 623 -3.83 0.05 26.33
C VAL A 623 -4.95 0.85 25.66
N SER A 624 -5.43 1.88 26.34
CA SER A 624 -6.38 2.86 25.78
C SER A 624 -5.71 4.23 25.76
N SER A 625 -5.46 4.76 24.56
CA SER A 625 -4.99 6.12 24.36
C SER A 625 -6.14 6.99 23.84
N GLN A 626 -6.53 8.01 24.60
CA GLN A 626 -7.42 9.06 24.10
C GLN A 626 -6.54 10.13 23.44
N LEU A 627 -6.66 10.26 22.12
CA LEU A 627 -5.98 11.31 21.37
C LEU A 627 -6.87 12.56 21.44
N HIS A 628 -6.40 13.60 22.13
CA HIS A 628 -7.05 14.91 22.16
C HIS A 628 -6.95 15.63 20.83
#